data_AF-B3RP68-F1
#
_entry.id   AF-B3RP68-F1
#
_cell.length_a   1.000
_cell.length_b   1.000
_cell.length_c   1.000
_cell.angle_alpha   90.00
_cell.angle_beta   90.00
_cell.angle_gamma   90.00
#
_symmetry.space_group_name_H-M   'P 1'
#
loop_
_entity.id
_entity.type
_entity.pdbx_description
1 polymer ?
#
loop_
_entity_poly.entity_id
_entity_poly.type
_entity_poly.pdbx_seq_one_letter_code
_entity_poly.pdbx_strand_id
1 'polypeptide(L)'
;MAEDNTFDNWVSLFSHRGSYDPLRAGSIDGTDSLAHDRAVIRAMTSRYKPNTLVATDPNRTLFIGRLNPKTTEGKDANKMMIDSSEIIVEHEYERKLKGWIPRRLGGGIGGKKESGQLRFGGRDRPFRRPM
;
A
#
# COMPACT_ATOMS: atom_id res chain seq x y z
N MET A 1 6.12 10.40 -32.77
CA MET A 1 6.81 10.16 -31.49
C MET A 1 5.82 9.39 -30.64
N ALA A 2 6.07 8.10 -30.42
CA ALA A 2 5.16 7.24 -29.66
C ALA A 2 5.16 7.69 -28.20
N GLU A 3 3.97 7.86 -27.63
CA GLU A 3 3.81 8.09 -26.19
C GLU A 3 4.36 6.87 -25.45
N ASP A 4 5.44 7.08 -24.70
CA ASP A 4 6.02 6.12 -23.76
C ASP A 4 4.96 5.74 -22.72
N ASN A 5 4.35 4.57 -22.90
CA ASN A 5 3.36 4.01 -22.00
C ASN A 5 4.08 3.49 -20.74
N THR A 6 4.49 4.43 -19.90
CA THR A 6 5.40 4.31 -18.73
C THR A 6 4.95 3.38 -17.59
N PHE A 7 3.90 2.56 -17.78
CA PHE A 7 3.32 1.69 -16.75
C PHE A 7 3.60 0.19 -16.91
N ASP A 8 4.18 -0.27 -18.04
CA ASP A 8 4.46 -1.71 -18.26
C ASP A 8 5.56 -2.28 -17.33
N ASN A 9 6.35 -1.40 -16.71
CA ASN A 9 7.45 -1.78 -15.81
C ASN A 9 7.09 -1.72 -14.32
N TRP A 10 5.81 -1.61 -13.97
CA TRP A 10 5.38 -1.43 -12.58
C TRP A 10 4.56 -2.61 -12.05
N VAL A 11 4.86 -3.07 -10.83
CA VAL A 11 4.23 -4.28 -10.24
C VAL A 11 3.77 -4.06 -8.81
N SER A 12 2.65 -4.70 -8.43
CA SER A 12 2.12 -4.67 -7.06
C SER A 12 2.79 -5.72 -6.17
N LEU A 13 2.66 -5.55 -4.85
CA LEU A 13 3.08 -6.55 -3.84
C LEU A 13 2.48 -7.94 -4.09
N PHE A 14 1.22 -8.01 -4.52
CA PHE A 14 0.55 -9.28 -4.83
C PHE A 14 1.17 -9.97 -6.05
N SER A 15 1.56 -9.19 -7.06
CA SER A 15 2.13 -9.70 -8.31
C SER A 15 3.60 -10.10 -8.17
N HIS A 16 4.32 -9.52 -7.21
CA HIS A 16 5.77 -9.71 -7.11
C HIS A 16 6.14 -10.99 -6.34
N ARG A 17 5.53 -11.27 -5.15
CA ARG A 17 5.91 -12.43 -4.29
C ARG A 17 4.83 -12.96 -3.33
N GLY A 18 3.65 -12.35 -3.24
CA GLY A 18 2.52 -12.86 -2.44
C GLY A 18 2.57 -12.63 -0.92
N SER A 19 3.61 -11.98 -0.38
CA SER A 19 3.71 -11.61 1.04
C SER A 19 4.30 -10.21 1.24
N TYR A 20 3.91 -9.55 2.33
CA TYR A 20 4.46 -8.26 2.74
C TYR A 20 5.87 -8.41 3.31
N ASP A 21 6.80 -7.63 2.80
CA ASP A 21 8.16 -7.50 3.32
C ASP A 21 8.41 -6.00 3.59
N PRO A 22 8.57 -5.58 4.86
CA PRO A 22 8.72 -4.16 5.18
C PRO A 22 9.97 -3.52 4.55
N LEU A 23 11.06 -4.27 4.40
CA LEU A 23 12.29 -3.77 3.79
C LEU A 23 12.03 -3.44 2.32
N ARG A 24 11.43 -4.38 1.59
CA ARG A 24 11.04 -4.14 0.20
C ARG A 24 10.02 -3.03 0.06
N ALA A 25 9.03 -2.98 0.94
CA ALA A 25 8.04 -1.91 0.92
C ALA A 25 8.69 -0.53 1.12
N GLY A 26 9.87 -0.42 1.75
CA GLY A 26 10.65 0.82 1.80
C GLY A 26 11.42 1.14 0.52
N SER A 27 11.68 0.15 -0.34
CA SER A 27 12.51 0.27 -1.53
C SER A 27 11.68 0.46 -2.79
N ILE A 28 12.06 1.41 -3.65
CA ILE A 28 11.33 1.72 -4.89
C ILE A 28 11.31 0.56 -5.89
N ASP A 29 12.40 -0.22 -5.93
CA ASP A 29 12.56 -1.37 -6.81
C ASP A 29 12.56 -2.71 -6.05
N GLY A 30 12.43 -2.67 -4.71
CA GLY A 30 12.37 -3.86 -3.88
C GLY A 30 13.71 -4.58 -3.72
N THR A 31 14.83 -3.92 -4.05
CA THR A 31 16.17 -4.53 -4.04
C THR A 31 17.02 -4.16 -2.83
N ASP A 32 16.58 -3.21 -1.99
CA ASP A 32 17.31 -2.82 -0.77
C ASP A 32 17.63 -4.04 0.10
N SER A 33 18.88 -4.11 0.56
CA SER A 33 19.36 -5.14 1.50
C SER A 33 19.37 -4.66 2.96
N LEU A 34 19.33 -3.34 3.19
CA LEU A 34 19.37 -2.72 4.52
C LEU A 34 18.29 -1.63 4.63
N ALA A 35 17.63 -1.61 5.78
CA ALA A 35 16.61 -0.61 6.07
C ALA A 35 17.26 0.77 6.26
N HIS A 36 16.86 1.72 5.42
CA HIS A 36 17.40 3.08 5.45
C HIS A 36 16.62 4.03 6.37
N ASP A 37 15.40 3.68 6.79
CA ASP A 37 14.56 4.50 7.68
C ASP A 37 14.10 3.79 8.96
N ARG A 38 13.91 4.57 10.04
CA ARG A 38 13.54 4.06 11.38
C ARG A 38 12.19 3.35 11.41
N ALA A 39 11.26 3.73 10.53
CA ALA A 39 9.94 3.11 10.50
C ALA A 39 9.99 1.75 9.80
N VAL A 40 10.80 1.57 8.76
CA VAL A 40 11.07 0.24 8.18
C VAL A 40 11.75 -0.68 9.20
N ILE A 41 12.77 -0.18 9.93
CA ILE A 41 13.40 -0.96 11.02
C ILE A 41 12.36 -1.40 12.06
N ARG A 42 11.49 -0.47 12.49
CA ARG A 42 10.40 -0.76 13.42
C ARG A 42 9.43 -1.80 12.84
N ALA A 43 9.11 -1.72 11.55
CA ALA A 43 8.21 -2.67 10.91
C ALA A 43 8.80 -4.08 10.86
N MET A 44 10.08 -4.20 10.49
CA MET A 44 10.81 -5.48 10.44
C MET A 44 10.88 -6.19 11.80
N THR A 45 10.92 -5.41 12.88
CA THR A 45 11.01 -5.92 14.25
C THR A 45 9.66 -6.05 14.94
N SER A 46 8.59 -5.55 14.32
CA SER A 46 7.24 -5.58 14.87
C SER A 46 6.59 -6.93 14.65
N ARG A 47 5.75 -7.34 15.61
CA ARG A 47 4.78 -8.42 15.42
C ARG A 47 3.38 -7.85 15.38
N TYR A 48 2.67 -8.14 14.30
CA TYR A 48 1.26 -7.80 14.15
C TYR A 48 0.45 -9.08 13.96
N LYS A 49 -0.59 -9.25 14.75
CA LYS A 49 -1.59 -10.31 14.58
C LYS A 49 -2.90 -9.64 14.14
N PRO A 50 -3.33 -9.86 12.88
CA PRO A 50 -4.63 -9.41 12.41
C PRO A 50 -5.79 -9.86 13.30
N ASN A 51 -6.88 -9.09 13.33
CA ASN A 51 -8.09 -9.55 14.00
C ASN A 51 -8.74 -10.68 13.18
N THR A 52 -8.66 -11.91 13.68
CA THR A 52 -9.19 -13.11 13.02
C THR A 52 -10.67 -13.36 13.32
N LEU A 53 -11.30 -12.59 14.21
CA LEU A 53 -12.71 -12.76 14.57
C LEU A 53 -13.66 -12.09 13.56
N VAL A 54 -13.11 -11.34 12.60
CA VAL A 54 -13.91 -10.66 11.55
C VAL A 54 -14.30 -11.68 10.48
N ALA A 55 -15.52 -12.20 10.56
CA ALA A 55 -16.06 -13.22 9.64
C ALA A 55 -16.53 -12.68 8.27
N THR A 56 -16.22 -11.43 7.93
CA THR A 56 -16.62 -10.82 6.64
C THR A 56 -15.63 -11.19 5.53
N ASP A 57 -16.11 -11.22 4.28
CA ASP A 57 -15.25 -11.43 3.11
C ASP A 57 -14.24 -10.27 2.96
N PRO A 58 -12.91 -10.55 3.06
CA PRO A 58 -11.89 -9.51 2.91
C PRO A 58 -11.84 -8.90 1.51
N ASN A 59 -12.38 -9.56 0.48
CA ASN A 59 -12.50 -8.99 -0.86
C ASN A 59 -13.61 -7.94 -0.98
N ARG A 60 -14.49 -7.84 0.03
CA ARG A 60 -15.61 -6.88 0.09
C ARG A 60 -15.44 -5.84 1.19
N THR A 61 -14.27 -5.78 1.82
CA THR A 61 -14.01 -4.86 2.93
C THR A 61 -13.07 -3.75 2.48
N LEU A 62 -13.57 -2.51 2.44
CA LEU A 62 -12.77 -1.31 2.16
C LEU A 62 -12.72 -0.46 3.42
N PHE A 63 -11.52 -0.19 3.95
CA PHE A 63 -11.38 0.71 5.09
C PHE A 63 -11.14 2.13 4.57
N ILE A 64 -12.18 2.97 4.60
CA ILE A 64 -12.06 4.39 4.26
C ILE A 64 -12.30 5.23 5.51
N GLY A 65 -11.29 5.97 5.95
CA GLY A 65 -11.42 6.98 6.99
C GLY A 65 -11.51 8.38 6.38
N ARG A 66 -12.21 9.31 7.05
CA ARG A 66 -12.33 10.73 6.67
C ARG A 66 -13.09 11.02 5.38
N LEU A 67 -14.06 10.18 4.99
CA LEU A 67 -15.02 10.55 3.95
C LEU A 67 -16.00 11.60 4.46
N ASN A 68 -16.44 12.49 3.57
CA ASN A 68 -17.61 13.31 3.85
C ASN A 68 -18.86 12.42 3.96
N PRO A 69 -19.76 12.69 4.93
CA PRO A 69 -21.02 11.96 5.06
C PRO A 69 -21.90 11.88 3.81
N LYS A 70 -21.68 12.73 2.80
CA LYS A 70 -22.46 12.76 1.54
C LYS A 70 -21.89 11.89 0.41
N THR A 71 -20.73 11.26 0.60
CA THR A 71 -20.12 10.38 -0.41
C THR A 71 -20.99 9.14 -0.66
N THR A 72 -21.19 8.78 -1.94
CA THR A 72 -21.92 7.57 -2.37
C THR A 72 -21.01 6.55 -3.06
N GLU A 73 -21.50 5.33 -3.25
CA GLU A 73 -20.74 4.20 -3.82
C GLU A 73 -20.61 4.32 -5.36
N GLY A 74 -19.43 4.71 -5.85
CA GLY A 74 -19.06 4.69 -7.27
C GLY A 74 -18.28 3.42 -7.65
N LYS A 75 -18.42 2.95 -8.91
CA LYS A 75 -17.82 1.68 -9.38
C LYS A 75 -16.30 1.69 -9.62
N ASP A 76 -15.67 2.87 -9.61
CA ASP A 76 -14.20 2.98 -9.55
C ASP A 76 -13.82 4.27 -8.83
N ALA A 77 -13.66 4.17 -7.52
CA ALA A 77 -13.44 5.32 -6.65
C ALA A 77 -11.95 5.63 -6.42
N ASN A 78 -11.01 4.86 -6.99
CA ASN A 78 -9.58 5.18 -6.85
C ASN A 78 -9.27 6.50 -7.55
N LYS A 79 -8.60 7.42 -6.86
CA LYS A 79 -8.32 8.79 -7.34
C LYS A 79 -9.55 9.68 -7.52
N MET A 80 -10.72 9.24 -7.05
CA MET A 80 -11.90 10.10 -7.03
C MET A 80 -11.66 11.28 -6.08
N MET A 81 -12.13 12.45 -6.48
CA MET A 81 -12.15 13.64 -5.63
C MET A 81 -13.44 13.67 -4.82
N ILE A 82 -13.32 13.70 -3.50
CA ILE A 82 -14.42 13.82 -2.55
C ILE A 82 -14.09 15.01 -1.65
N ASP A 83 -14.87 16.08 -1.75
CA ASP A 83 -14.70 17.30 -0.96
C ASP A 83 -13.26 17.84 -0.99
N SER A 84 -12.74 17.97 -2.20
CA SER A 84 -11.37 18.44 -2.47
C SER A 84 -10.26 17.53 -1.93
N SER A 85 -10.61 16.31 -1.48
CA SER A 85 -9.66 15.29 -1.09
C SER A 85 -9.64 14.16 -2.11
N GLU A 86 -8.47 13.86 -2.66
CA GLU A 86 -8.27 12.66 -3.47
C GLU A 86 -8.27 11.42 -2.56
N ILE A 87 -9.12 10.45 -2.86
CA ILE A 87 -9.13 9.17 -2.14
C ILE A 87 -8.31 8.11 -2.86
N ILE A 88 -7.69 7.23 -2.07
CA ILE A 88 -7.00 6.04 -2.57
C ILE A 88 -7.86 4.84 -2.24
N VAL A 89 -8.17 4.03 -3.26
CA VAL A 89 -8.92 2.79 -3.10
C VAL A 89 -8.00 1.62 -3.39
N GLU A 90 -7.85 0.79 -2.37
CA GLU A 90 -6.81 -0.22 -2.30
C GLU A 90 -7.37 -1.51 -1.69
N HIS A 91 -6.70 -2.63 -1.94
CA HIS A 91 -7.08 -3.91 -1.35
C HIS A 91 -6.95 -3.91 0.18
N GLU A 92 -7.79 -4.71 0.82
CA GLU A 92 -7.59 -5.10 2.21
C GLU A 92 -6.30 -5.94 2.30
N TYR A 93 -5.29 -5.45 3.02
CA TYR A 93 -4.02 -6.17 3.18
C TYR A 93 -3.88 -6.90 4.50
N GLU A 94 -4.62 -6.48 5.53
CA GLU A 94 -4.47 -7.06 6.86
C GLU A 94 -4.74 -8.57 6.87
N ARG A 95 -5.79 -9.04 6.17
CA ARG A 95 -6.11 -10.46 6.05
C ARG A 95 -5.59 -11.06 4.75
N LYS A 96 -5.52 -10.30 3.64
CA LYS A 96 -5.06 -10.86 2.34
C LYS A 96 -3.55 -10.94 2.16
N LEU A 97 -2.76 -10.12 2.85
CA LEU A 97 -1.31 -10.05 2.62
C LEU A 97 -0.56 -10.59 3.84
N LYS A 98 -0.05 -11.82 3.69
CA LYS A 98 0.75 -12.48 4.74
C LYS A 98 1.91 -11.59 5.17
N GLY A 99 2.09 -11.42 6.48
CA GLY A 99 3.16 -10.61 7.05
C GLY A 99 2.87 -9.10 7.08
N TRP A 100 1.65 -8.66 6.73
CA TRP A 100 1.28 -7.25 6.76
C TRP A 100 1.58 -6.59 8.12
N ILE A 101 2.26 -5.44 8.06
CA ILE A 101 2.49 -4.58 9.22
C ILE A 101 1.77 -3.25 8.94
N PRO A 102 0.88 -2.77 9.83
CA PRO A 102 0.19 -1.49 9.62
C PRO A 102 1.12 -0.30 9.81
N ARG A 103 0.75 0.86 9.23
CA ARG A 103 1.53 2.10 9.28
C ARG A 103 1.95 2.52 10.70
N ARG A 104 1.08 2.34 11.69
CA ARG A 104 1.37 2.67 13.10
C ARG A 104 2.54 1.88 13.69
N LEU A 105 2.85 0.73 13.12
CA LEU A 105 4.00 -0.11 13.46
C LEU A 105 5.17 0.07 12.49
N GLY A 106 5.12 1.08 11.61
CA GLY A 106 6.17 1.42 10.65
C GLY A 106 6.03 0.76 9.28
N GLY A 107 5.15 -0.22 9.12
CA GLY A 107 4.83 -0.85 7.84
C GLY A 107 3.87 0.02 7.01
N GLY A 108 2.94 -0.58 6.30
CA GLY A 108 2.00 0.08 5.39
C GLY A 108 2.54 0.23 3.96
N ILE A 109 1.73 0.85 3.10
CA ILE A 109 2.04 1.19 1.70
C ILE A 109 1.66 2.64 1.42
N GLY A 110 2.15 3.18 0.31
CA GLY A 110 1.92 4.56 -0.09
C GLY A 110 2.63 5.55 0.83
N GLY A 111 2.07 6.76 0.90
CA GLY A 111 2.66 7.87 1.65
C GLY A 111 3.20 8.96 0.73
N LYS A 112 3.73 10.01 1.35
CA LYS A 112 4.24 11.21 0.69
C LYS A 112 5.76 11.24 0.79
N LYS A 113 6.46 11.56 -0.30
CA LYS A 113 7.94 11.63 -0.29
C LYS A 113 8.42 12.67 0.73
N GLU A 114 7.68 13.78 0.82
CA GLU A 114 7.95 14.91 1.71
C GLU A 114 7.83 14.53 3.19
N SER A 115 7.08 13.47 3.51
CA SER A 115 6.94 12.97 4.87
C SER A 115 8.10 12.07 5.34
N GLY A 116 9.07 11.78 4.45
CA GLY A 116 10.19 10.85 4.74
C GLY A 116 9.72 9.42 4.98
N GLN A 117 8.53 9.08 4.49
CA GLN A 117 7.76 7.93 4.93
C GLN A 117 6.99 7.31 3.73
N LEU A 118 7.69 7.15 2.62
CA LEU A 118 7.14 6.63 1.37
C LEU A 118 7.35 5.12 1.25
N ARG A 119 6.26 4.36 1.00
CA ARG A 119 6.30 2.90 0.86
C ARG A 119 5.69 2.46 -0.47
N PHE A 120 6.26 1.43 -1.07
CA PHE A 120 5.93 0.92 -2.41
C PHE A 120 5.19 -0.42 -2.38
N GLY A 121 4.73 -0.85 -3.56
CA GLY A 121 3.98 -2.08 -3.79
C GLY A 121 2.44 -1.93 -3.75
N GLY A 122 1.94 -0.71 -3.55
CA GLY A 122 0.51 -0.35 -3.64
C GLY A 122 0.14 0.23 -5.01
N ARG A 123 -1.13 0.57 -5.21
CA ARG A 123 -1.65 1.12 -6.48
C ARG A 123 -1.13 2.52 -6.79
N ASP A 124 -1.02 3.37 -5.77
CA ASP A 124 -0.50 4.73 -5.93
C ASP A 124 1.04 4.79 -5.97
N ARG A 125 1.69 3.79 -5.37
CA ARG A 125 3.16 3.66 -5.32
C ARG A 125 3.55 2.23 -5.66
N PRO A 126 3.46 1.84 -6.94
CA PRO A 126 3.86 0.49 -7.34
C PRO A 126 5.39 0.35 -7.26
N PHE A 127 5.91 -0.89 -7.35
CA PHE A 127 7.36 -1.10 -7.50
C PHE A 127 7.79 -0.81 -8.93
N ARG A 128 8.95 -0.18 -9.09
CA ARG A 128 9.61 -0.07 -10.40
C ARG A 128 10.40 -1.36 -10.63
N ARG A 129 10.19 -2.04 -11.76
CA ARG A 129 11.05 -3.18 -12.11
C ARG A 129 12.51 -2.73 -12.16
N PRO A 130 13.45 -3.51 -11.60
CA PRO A 130 14.87 -3.29 -11.81
C PRO A 130 15.18 -3.26 -13.31
N MET A 131 16.01 -2.31 -13.75
CA MET A 131 16.52 -2.26 -15.13
C MET A 131 17.53 -3.37 -15.38
#